data_AF-A0A840G2B0-F1
#
_entry.id   AF-A0A840G2B0-F1
#
_cell.length_a   1.000
_cell.length_b   1.000
_cell.length_c   1.000
_cell.angle_alpha   90.00
_cell.angle_beta   90.00
_cell.angle_gamma   90.00
#
_symmetry.space_group_name_H-M   'P 1'
#
loop_
_entity.id
_entity.type
_entity.pdbx_description
1 polymer ?
#
loop_
_entity_poly.entity_id
_entity_poly.type
_entity_poly.pdbx_seq_one_letter_code
_entity_poly.pdbx_strand_id
1 'polypeptide(L)'
;MAYSQLLLYYDMSEKLSDHLRATRAYPLKFVLSPQLYKDYLRDVAVLSDSRGKKMDPANHMGVPIEISDDSRSFMVALDGTEVRVL
;
A
#
# COMPACT_ATOMS: atom_id res chain seq x y z
N MET A 1 -13.03 -21.94 -8.54
CA MET A 1 -12.57 -21.81 -7.15
C MET A 1 -12.34 -20.33 -6.90
N ALA A 2 -13.23 -19.69 -6.14
CA ALA A 2 -13.18 -18.26 -5.86
C ALA A 2 -12.20 -18.03 -4.70
N TYR A 3 -10.96 -17.67 -5.02
CA TYR A 3 -10.13 -16.94 -4.07
C TYR A 3 -10.74 -15.54 -4.03
N SER A 4 -11.34 -15.17 -2.90
CA SER A 4 -11.53 -13.76 -2.57
C SER A 4 -10.13 -13.13 -2.62
N GLN A 5 -9.78 -12.49 -3.74
CA GLN A 5 -8.57 -11.68 -3.83
C GLN A 5 -8.68 -10.68 -2.69
N LEU A 6 -7.83 -10.84 -1.68
CA LEU A 6 -7.60 -9.80 -0.70
C LEU A 6 -7.26 -8.55 -1.51
N LEU A 7 -8.01 -7.47 -1.28
CA LEU A 7 -7.69 -6.18 -1.89
C LEU A 7 -6.23 -5.87 -1.54
N LEU A 8 -5.41 -5.52 -2.53
CA LEU A 8 -4.04 -5.03 -2.36
C LEU A 8 -3.96 -3.97 -1.24
N TYR A 9 -5.01 -3.15 -1.10
CA TYR A 9 -5.15 -2.22 0.02
C TYR A 9 -4.98 -2.90 1.40
N TYR A 10 -5.60 -4.06 1.62
CA TYR A 10 -5.51 -4.78 2.89
C TYR A 10 -4.13 -5.40 3.09
N ASP A 11 -3.54 -6.01 2.06
CA ASP A 11 -2.18 -6.57 2.14
C ASP A 11 -1.17 -5.47 2.51
N MET A 12 -1.25 -4.30 1.88
CA MET A 12 -0.42 -3.14 2.21
C MET A 12 -0.66 -2.66 3.66
N SER A 13 -1.89 -2.72 4.15
CA SER A 13 -2.24 -2.35 5.53
C SER A 13 -1.65 -3.31 6.55
N GLU A 14 -1.65 -4.62 6.26
CA GLU A 14 -1.03 -5.63 7.12
C GLU A 14 0.48 -5.42 7.19
N LYS A 15 1.14 -5.22 6.05
CA LYS A 15 2.58 -4.92 6.00
C LYS A 15 2.94 -3.65 6.77
N LEU A 16 2.14 -2.59 6.64
CA LEU A 16 2.32 -1.37 7.42
C LEU A 16 2.18 -1.64 8.93
N SER A 17 1.18 -2.43 9.32
CA SER A 17 0.96 -2.81 10.72
C SER A 17 2.16 -3.58 11.29
N ASP A 18 2.69 -4.54 10.54
CA ASP A 18 3.86 -5.31 10.95
C ASP A 18 5.12 -4.45 11.04
N HIS A 19 5.32 -3.54 10.08
CA HIS A 19 6.40 -2.57 10.16
C HIS A 19 6.29 -1.71 11.43
N LEU A 20 5.12 -1.13 11.69
CA LEU A 20 4.88 -0.31 12.89
C LEU A 20 5.09 -1.09 14.20
N ARG A 21 4.73 -2.37 14.23
CA ARG A 21 4.97 -3.23 15.40
C ARG A 21 6.46 -3.45 15.64
N ALA A 22 7.23 -3.66 14.57
CA ALA A 22 8.66 -3.97 14.65
C ALA A 22 9.51 -2.71 14.91
N THR A 23 9.23 -1.60 14.23
CA THR A 23 10.09 -0.41 14.21
C THR A 23 9.57 0.73 15.09
N ARG A 24 8.28 0.71 15.45
CA ARG A 24 7.57 1.83 16.12
C ARG A 24 7.59 3.14 15.32
N ALA A 25 7.87 3.08 14.03
CA ALA A 25 7.96 4.23 13.13
C ALA A 25 7.13 4.00 11.87
N TYR A 26 6.57 5.08 11.30
CA TYR A 26 5.99 5.02 9.97
C TYR A 26 7.09 4.91 8.91
N PRO A 27 6.88 4.16 7.82
CA PRO A 27 7.74 4.23 6.66
C PRO A 27 7.62 5.61 5.99
N LEU A 28 8.65 6.00 5.25
CA LEU A 28 8.67 7.25 4.49
C LEU A 28 7.67 7.23 3.33
N LYS A 29 7.55 6.08 2.65
CA LYS A 29 6.71 5.91 1.46
C LYS A 29 6.52 4.44 1.10
N PHE A 30 5.50 4.19 0.29
CA PHE A 30 5.38 3.00 -0.54
C PHE A 30 5.87 3.29 -1.95
N VAL A 31 6.50 2.31 -2.57
CA VAL A 31 6.86 2.32 -3.99
C VAL A 31 6.15 1.16 -4.65
N LEU A 32 5.25 1.46 -5.58
CA LEU A 32 4.46 0.48 -6.32
C LEU A 32 4.88 0.41 -7.78
N SER A 33 4.82 -0.78 -8.36
CA SER A 33 4.90 -0.95 -9.81
C SER A 33 3.62 -0.40 -10.47
N PRO A 34 3.63 -0.08 -11.78
CA PRO A 34 2.47 0.51 -12.43
C PRO A 34 1.25 -0.43 -12.44
N GLN A 35 1.48 -1.74 -12.44
CA GLN A 35 0.41 -2.73 -12.37
C GLN A 35 -0.23 -2.76 -10.98
N LEU A 36 0.57 -2.83 -9.92
CA LEU A 36 0.05 -2.84 -8.55
C LEU A 36 -0.60 -1.50 -8.19
N TYR A 37 -0.10 -0.38 -8.71
CA TYR A 37 -0.77 0.90 -8.51
C TYR A 37 -2.18 0.94 -9.13
N LYS A 38 -2.38 0.33 -10.32
CA LYS A 38 -3.74 0.18 -10.90
C LYS A 38 -4.64 -0.68 -10.03
N ASP A 39 -4.12 -1.75 -9.46
CA ASP A 39 -4.85 -2.64 -8.56
C ASP A 39 -5.26 -1.88 -7.29
N TYR A 40 -4.32 -1.11 -6.73
CA TYR A 40 -4.54 -0.25 -5.56
C TYR A 40 -5.62 0.80 -5.82
N LEU A 41 -5.60 1.46 -6.99
CA LEU A 41 -6.63 2.44 -7.37
C LEU A 41 -8.02 1.81 -7.47
N ARG A 42 -8.12 0.59 -7.98
CA ARG A 42 -9.39 -0.15 -8.03
C ARG A 42 -9.92 -0.41 -6.62
N ASP A 43 -9.05 -0.84 -5.71
CA ASP A 43 -9.43 -1.10 -4.32
C ASP A 43 -9.84 0.18 -3.57
N VAL A 44 -9.08 1.27 -3.75
CA VAL A 44 -9.39 2.58 -3.17
C VAL A 44 -10.76 3.08 -3.65
N ALA A 45 -11.10 2.89 -4.93
CA ALA A 45 -12.41 3.25 -5.45
C ALA A 45 -13.53 2.44 -4.77
N VAL A 46 -13.39 1.11 -4.72
CA VAL A 46 -14.35 0.21 -4.05
C VAL A 46 -14.52 0.58 -2.57
N LEU A 47 -13.42 0.81 -1.86
CA LEU A 47 -13.44 1.15 -0.45
C LEU A 47 -14.03 2.55 -0.19
N SER A 48 -13.74 3.52 -1.05
CA SER A 48 -14.31 4.87 -0.97
C SER A 48 -15.83 4.84 -1.07
N ASP A 49 -16.35 4.08 -2.03
CA ASP A 49 -17.79 3.91 -2.24
C ASP A 49 -18.44 3.21 -1.04
N SER A 50 -17.83 2.12 -0.56
CA SER A 50 -18.36 1.35 0.58
C SER A 50 -18.41 2.16 1.89
N ARG A 51 -17.46 3.08 2.10
CA ARG A 51 -17.35 3.91 3.31
C ARG A 51 -18.14 5.21 3.21
N GLY A 52 -18.70 5.54 2.04
CA GLY A 52 -19.32 6.84 1.78
C GLY A 52 -18.35 8.02 1.94
N LYS A 53 -17.04 7.78 1.84
CA LYS A 53 -15.99 8.79 2.00
C LYS A 53 -14.88 8.55 0.98
N LYS A 54 -14.61 9.57 0.16
CA LYS A 54 -13.50 9.55 -0.80
C LYS A 54 -12.16 9.42 -0.06
N MET A 55 -11.45 8.34 -0.35
CA MET A 55 -10.09 8.12 0.12
C MET A 55 -9.10 8.78 -0.83
N ASP A 56 -7.96 9.24 -0.31
CA ASP A 56 -6.90 9.83 -1.12
C ASP A 56 -6.06 8.72 -1.77
N PRO A 57 -6.06 8.58 -3.11
CA PRO A 57 -5.26 7.56 -3.78
C PRO A 57 -3.75 7.83 -3.73
N ALA A 58 -3.30 9.04 -3.41
CA ALA A 58 -1.88 9.36 -3.29
C ALA A 58 -1.25 8.86 -1.98
N ASN A 59 -2.09 8.44 -1.01
CA ASN A 59 -1.65 8.04 0.32
C ASN A 59 -2.29 6.72 0.76
N HIS A 60 -1.47 5.80 1.27
CA HIS A 60 -1.94 4.61 1.97
C HIS A 60 -1.87 4.83 3.48
N MET A 61 -3.02 5.06 4.11
CA MET A 61 -3.12 5.30 5.57
C MET A 61 -2.18 6.42 6.09
N GLY A 62 -1.98 7.46 5.28
CA GLY A 62 -1.09 8.59 5.62
C GLY A 62 0.36 8.41 5.18
N VAL A 63 0.71 7.28 4.56
CA VAL A 63 2.02 7.06 3.93
C VAL A 63 1.93 7.38 2.44
N PRO A 64 2.78 8.27 1.89
CA PRO A 64 2.81 8.58 0.47
C PRO A 64 3.08 7.35 -0.40
N ILE A 65 2.49 7.32 -1.60
CA ILE A 65 2.75 6.30 -2.62
C ILE A 65 3.49 6.94 -3.79
N GLU A 66 4.61 6.33 -4.17
CA GLU A 66 5.34 6.61 -5.41
C GLU A 66 5.19 5.44 -6.38
N ILE A 67 5.33 5.73 -7.68
CA ILE A 67 5.28 4.74 -8.75
C ILE A 67 6.70 4.61 -9.30
N SER A 68 7.18 3.37 -9.38
CA SER A 68 8.48 3.04 -10.00
C SER A 68 8.26 2.21 -11.25
N ASP A 69 9.14 2.36 -12.24
CA ASP A 69 9.19 1.47 -13.41
C ASP A 69 9.77 0.09 -13.07
N ASP A 70 10.28 -0.11 -11.85
CA ASP A 70 10.66 -1.43 -11.35
C ASP A 70 9.41 -2.31 -11.18
N SER A 71 9.55 -3.57 -11.55
CA SER A 71 8.58 -4.63 -11.28
C SER A 71 8.33 -4.89 -9.79
N ARG A 72 9.26 -4.48 -8.92
CA ARG A 72 9.19 -4.72 -7.46
C ARG A 72 8.35 -3.67 -6.75
N SER A 73 7.77 -4.05 -5.61
CA SER A 73 7.03 -3.13 -4.75
C SER A 73 7.43 -3.30 -3.29
N PHE A 74 7.75 -2.18 -2.66
CA PHE A 74 8.35 -2.13 -1.33
C PHE A 74 7.90 -0.88 -0.59
N MET A 75 8.07 -0.89 0.73
CA MET A 75 8.01 0.30 1.56
C MET A 75 9.44 0.71 1.90
N VAL A 76 9.67 2.02 2.04
CA VAL A 76 10.96 2.55 2.46
C VAL A 76 10.85 2.93 3.92
N ALA A 77 11.59 2.25 4.79
CA ALA A 77 11.67 2.55 6.22
C ALA A 77 12.32 3.93 6.46
N LEU A 78 12.22 4.43 7.68
CA LEU A 78 12.77 5.74 8.06
C LEU A 78 14.29 5.84 7.86
N ASP A 79 15.01 4.73 8.00
CA ASP A 79 16.46 4.63 7.78
C ASP A 79 16.85 4.40 6.31
N GLY A 80 15.87 4.39 5.40
CA GLY A 80 16.08 4.13 3.98
C GLY A 80 16.03 2.66 3.58
N THR A 81 15.84 1.73 4.52
CA THR A 81 15.75 0.30 4.20
C THR A 81 14.51 -0.02 3.37
N GLU A 82 14.69 -0.74 2.27
CA GLU A 82 13.58 -1.27 1.48
C GLU A 82 13.02 -2.55 2.12
N VAL A 83 11.75 -2.53 2.50
CA VAL A 83 11.04 -3.68 3.03
C VAL A 83 10.02 -4.14 2.00
N ARG A 84 10.15 -5.39 1.55
CA ARG A 84 9.27 -5.94 0.51
C ARG A 84 7.82 -6.01 0.99
N VAL A 85 6.91 -5.48 0.18
CA VAL A 85 5.48 -5.43 0.50
C VAL A 85 4.76 -6.59 -0.20
N LEU A 86 5.19 -6.98 -1.42
CA LEU A 86 4.67 -8.08 -2.24
C LEU A 86 5.77 -8.76 -3.07
#